data_AF-A0A087CF61-F1
#
_entry.id   AF-A0A087CF61-F1
#
_cell.length_a   1.000
_cell.length_b   1.000
_cell.length_c   1.000
_cell.angle_alpha   90.00
_cell.angle_beta   90.00
_cell.angle_gamma   90.00
#
_symmetry.space_group_name_H-M   'P 1'
#
loop_
_entity.id
_entity.type
_entity.pdbx_description
1 polymer ?
#
loop_
_entity_poly.entity_id
_entity_poly.type
_entity_poly.pdbx_seq_one_letter_code
_entity_poly.pdbx_strand_id
1 'polypeptide(L)'
;MKGNRKAYRPVTTEREIKEVKDVFREDDDNRGVDDPLVMTSIRIHSSVRTSAKVYATTHGMKMQEVFEQAIRQYVDKQETVN
;
A
#
# COMPACT_ATOMS: atom_id res chain seq x y z
N MET A 1 -16.53 24.67 -36.01
CA MET A 1 -16.85 23.35 -35.39
C MET A 1 -17.65 23.59 -34.12
N LYS A 2 -18.96 23.27 -34.10
CA LYS A 2 -19.82 23.38 -32.91
C LYS A 2 -19.65 22.12 -32.05
N GLY A 3 -19.06 22.25 -30.87
CA GLY A 3 -18.82 21.14 -29.95
C GLY A 3 -20.11 20.63 -29.32
N ASN A 4 -20.42 19.35 -29.53
CA ASN A 4 -21.55 18.67 -28.90
C ASN A 4 -21.12 18.20 -27.49
N ARG A 5 -21.23 19.07 -26.49
CA ARG A 5 -21.10 18.71 -25.07
C ARG A 5 -22.33 17.87 -24.67
N LYS A 6 -22.35 16.61 -25.06
CA LYS A 6 -23.30 15.65 -24.48
C LYS A 6 -23.02 15.59 -22.98
N ALA A 7 -24.04 15.95 -22.22
CA ALA A 7 -23.99 16.34 -20.84
C ALA A 7 -23.38 15.25 -19.95
N TYR A 8 -22.33 15.61 -19.21
CA TYR A 8 -22.06 14.97 -17.92
C TYR A 8 -23.30 15.22 -17.06
N ARG A 9 -24.10 14.17 -16.85
CA ARG A 9 -25.19 14.15 -15.88
C ARG A 9 -24.62 13.52 -14.62
N PRO A 10 -24.13 14.31 -13.64
CA PRO A 10 -23.84 13.73 -12.34
C PRO A 10 -25.14 13.09 -11.87
N VAL A 11 -25.06 11.83 -11.43
CA VAL A 11 -26.19 11.16 -10.82
C VAL A 11 -26.42 11.87 -9.49
N THR A 12 -27.21 12.95 -9.52
CA THR A 12 -27.75 13.62 -8.32
C THR A 12 -28.83 12.72 -7.75
N THR A 13 -28.44 11.54 -7.27
CA THR A 13 -29.23 10.88 -6.25
C THR A 13 -28.93 11.63 -4.98
N GLU A 14 -29.93 12.33 -4.43
CA GLU A 14 -29.86 12.89 -3.09
C GLU A 14 -29.59 11.73 -2.14
N ARG A 15 -28.34 11.60 -1.67
CA ARG A 15 -28.00 10.67 -0.59
C ARG A 15 -28.20 11.42 0.70
N GLU A 16 -29.06 10.89 1.57
CA GLU A 16 -29.24 11.39 2.92
C GLU A 16 -27.95 11.09 3.71
N ILE A 17 -27.08 12.09 3.86
CA ILE A 17 -25.83 12.00 4.62
C ILE A 17 -26.19 12.21 6.09
N LYS A 18 -26.09 11.17 6.91
CA LYS A 18 -26.37 11.24 8.35
C LYS A 18 -25.11 11.48 9.15
N GLU A 19 -23.98 10.95 8.68
CA GLU A 19 -22.69 11.07 9.34
C GLU A 19 -21.56 11.35 8.34
N VAL A 20 -20.45 11.92 8.83
CA VAL A 20 -19.26 12.22 8.00
C VAL A 20 -18.76 10.97 7.27
N LYS A 21 -18.93 9.79 7.87
CA LYS A 21 -18.56 8.47 7.31
C LYS A 21 -19.35 8.06 6.07
N ASP A 22 -20.50 8.68 5.78
CA ASP A 22 -21.30 8.37 4.58
C ASP A 22 -20.67 8.96 3.29
N VAL A 23 -19.74 9.90 3.46
CA VAL A 23 -19.02 10.57 2.36
C VAL A 23 -17.67 9.93 2.10
N PHE A 24 -16.99 9.46 3.14
CA PHE A 24 -15.69 8.81 3.04
C PHE A 24 -15.87 7.31 2.94
N ARG A 25 -15.25 6.66 1.95
CA ARG A 25 -15.14 5.20 1.97
C ARG A 25 -14.36 4.83 3.22
N GLU A 26 -14.90 3.93 4.04
CA GLU A 26 -14.11 3.26 5.05
C GLU A 26 -12.96 2.57 4.30
N ASP A 27 -11.72 3.00 4.56
CA ASP A 27 -10.55 2.26 4.12
C ASP A 27 -10.63 0.88 4.78
N ASP A 28 -10.74 -0.16 3.96
CA ASP A 28 -11.03 -1.55 4.32
C ASP A 28 -9.84 -2.23 5.04
N ASP A 29 -9.04 -1.47 5.78
CA ASP A 29 -7.69 -1.87 6.18
C ASP A 29 -7.63 -2.64 7.52
N ASN A 30 -8.77 -2.93 8.18
CA ASN A 30 -8.73 -3.55 9.53
C ASN A 30 -9.77 -4.64 9.80
N ARG A 31 -10.20 -5.39 8.77
CA ARG A 31 -10.99 -6.61 8.99
C ARG A 31 -10.08 -7.82 9.10
N GLY A 32 -9.63 -8.13 10.32
CA GLY A 32 -9.10 -9.45 10.69
C GLY A 32 -7.84 -9.90 9.94
N VAL A 33 -6.79 -9.07 9.94
CA VAL A 33 -5.48 -9.51 9.46
C VAL A 33 -4.78 -10.25 10.59
N ASP A 34 -4.56 -11.56 10.44
CA ASP A 34 -3.88 -12.42 11.43
C ASP A 34 -2.43 -11.98 11.74
N ASP A 35 -1.88 -11.04 10.96
CA ASP A 35 -0.56 -10.43 11.17
C ASP A 35 -0.58 -8.94 10.75
N PRO A 36 -0.79 -7.99 11.69
CA PRO A 36 -0.87 -6.57 11.36
C PRO A 36 0.51 -5.98 11.04
N LEU A 37 0.56 -5.07 10.08
CA LEU A 37 1.80 -4.34 9.77
C LEU A 37 2.25 -3.46 10.95
N VAL A 38 3.50 -3.63 11.38
CA VAL A 38 4.12 -2.83 12.45
C VAL A 38 5.12 -1.83 11.89
N MET A 39 4.99 -0.56 12.27
CA MET A 39 5.95 0.47 11.90
C MET A 39 7.25 0.29 12.66
N THR A 40 8.33 -0.05 11.94
CA THR A 40 9.66 -0.22 12.54
C THR A 40 10.64 0.77 11.94
N SER A 41 11.27 1.58 12.79
CA SER A 41 12.33 2.51 12.39
C SER A 41 13.69 1.82 12.46
N ILE A 42 14.41 1.77 11.35
CA ILE A 42 15.77 1.21 11.26
C ILE A 42 16.74 2.22 10.68
N ARG A 43 18.00 2.15 11.09
CA ARG A 43 19.10 2.85 10.42
C ARG A 43 19.81 1.88 9.49
N ILE A 44 19.94 2.28 8.23
CA ILE A 44 20.64 1.52 7.19
C ILE A 44 21.57 2.44 6.41
N HIS A 45 22.57 1.86 5.76
CA HIS A 45 23.44 2.60 4.86
C HIS A 45 22.64 3.15 3.66
N SER A 46 23.01 4.34 3.20
CA SER A 46 22.39 5.02 2.06
C SER A 46 22.49 4.21 0.77
N SER A 47 23.60 3.48 0.58
CA SER A 47 23.82 2.57 -0.54
C SER A 47 22.77 1.45 -0.56
N VAL A 48 22.54 0.79 0.58
CA VAL A 48 21.55 -0.29 0.74
C VAL A 48 20.15 0.23 0.46
N ARG A 49 19.78 1.39 1.03
CA ARG A 49 18.48 2.03 0.75
C ARG A 49 18.27 2.29 -0.73
N THR A 50 19.31 2.78 -1.41
CA THR A 50 19.25 3.11 -2.84
C THR A 50 19.08 1.85 -3.68
N SER A 51 19.87 0.81 -3.41
CA SER A 51 19.77 -0.49 -4.10
C SER A 51 18.39 -1.12 -3.92
N ALA A 52 17.85 -1.09 -2.69
CA ALA A 52 16.50 -1.60 -2.41
C ALA A 52 15.43 -0.82 -3.19
N LYS A 53 15.55 0.50 -3.31
CA LYS A 53 14.63 1.33 -4.09
C LYS A 53 14.65 1.00 -5.58
N VAL A 54 15.85 0.82 -6.15
CA VAL A 54 16.01 0.42 -7.55
C VAL A 54 15.35 -0.93 -7.78
N TYR A 55 15.67 -1.92 -6.94
CA TYR A 55 15.09 -3.26 -7.02
C TYR A 55 13.55 -3.23 -6.91
N ALA A 56 13.01 -2.48 -5.96
CA ALA A 56 11.56 -2.33 -5.79
C ALA A 56 10.90 -1.78 -7.07
N THR A 57 11.51 -0.74 -7.66
CA THR A 57 11.00 -0.11 -8.89
C THR A 57 11.04 -1.08 -10.08
N THR A 58 12.12 -1.84 -10.26
CA THR A 58 12.26 -2.77 -11.39
C THR A 58 11.30 -3.95 -11.31
N HIS A 59 10.87 -4.34 -10.11
CA HIS A 59 10.00 -5.50 -9.90
C HIS A 59 8.54 -5.12 -9.56
N GLY A 60 8.18 -3.83 -9.60
CA GLY A 60 6.83 -3.37 -9.27
C GLY A 60 6.45 -3.59 -7.81
N MET A 61 7.42 -3.59 -6.90
CA MET A 61 7.24 -3.84 -5.48
C MET A 61 7.33 -2.56 -4.65
N LYS A 62 6.79 -2.58 -3.43
CA LYS A 62 7.05 -1.58 -2.41
C LYS A 62 8.39 -1.87 -1.74
N MET A 63 9.10 -0.83 -1.27
CA MET A 63 10.33 -1.05 -0.50
C MET A 63 10.10 -1.91 0.75
N GLN A 64 8.94 -1.77 1.40
CA GLN A 64 8.57 -2.61 2.54
C GLN A 64 8.64 -4.09 2.19
N GLU A 65 8.02 -4.51 1.08
CA GLU A 65 7.97 -5.91 0.63
C GLU A 65 9.38 -6.45 0.34
N VAL A 66 10.26 -5.61 -0.23
CA VAL A 66 11.67 -5.98 -0.49
C VAL A 66 12.40 -6.25 0.82
N PHE A 67 12.25 -5.38 1.83
CA PHE A 67 12.88 -5.60 3.13
C PHE A 67 12.31 -6.80 3.87
N GLU A 68 11.00 -6.97 3.85
CA GLU A 68 10.31 -8.08 4.50
C GLU A 68 10.74 -9.44 3.92
N GLN A 69 10.77 -9.56 2.59
CA GLN A 69 11.25 -10.76 1.92
C GLN A 69 12.72 -11.05 2.23
N ALA A 70 13.59 -10.03 2.22
CA ALA A 70 15.00 -10.20 2.51
C ALA A 70 15.25 -10.67 3.95
N ILE A 71 14.51 -10.10 4.91
CA ILE A 71 14.59 -10.48 6.32
C ILE A 71 14.07 -11.90 6.51
N ARG A 72 12.91 -12.24 5.95
CA ARG A 72 12.31 -13.57 6.06
C ARG A 72 13.24 -14.64 5.49
N GLN A 73 13.75 -14.45 4.27
CA GLN A 73 14.70 -15.38 3.66
C GLN A 73 15.97 -15.57 4.50
N TYR A 74 16.46 -14.50 5.13
CA TYR A 74 17.62 -14.59 6.01
C TYR A 74 17.30 -15.39 7.28
N VAL A 75 16.17 -15.12 7.94
CA VAL A 75 15.74 -15.81 9.17
C VAL A 75 15.45 -17.28 8.88
N ASP A 76 14.63 -17.59 7.87
CA ASP A 76 14.27 -18.96 7.50
C ASP A 76 15.51 -19.83 7.23
N LYS A 77 16.52 -19.24 6.58
CA LYS A 77 17.80 -19.89 6.30
C LYS A 77 18.61 -20.20 7.57
N GLN A 78 18.49 -19.38 8.62
CA GLN A 78 19.18 -19.64 9.89
C GLN A 78 18.41 -20.65 10.75
N GLU A 79 17.08 -20.68 10.65
CA GLU A 79 16.25 -21.65 11.38
C GLU A 79 16.41 -23.07 10.82
N THR A 80 16.63 -23.24 9.53
CA THR A 80 16.85 -24.57 8.92
C THR A 80 18.23 -25.19 9.20
N VAL A 81 19.15 -24.44 9.80
CA VAL A 81 20.53 -24.90 10.10
C VAL A 81 20.69 -25.33 11.57
N ASN A 82 19.65 -25.15 12.40
CA ASN A 82 19.58 -25.68 13.77
C ASN A 82 18.64 -26.89 13.85
#